data_AF-S4YPE8-F1
#
_entry.id   AF-S4YPE8-F1
#
_cell.length_a   1.000
_cell.length_b   1.000
_cell.length_c   1.000
_cell.angle_alpha   90.00
_cell.angle_beta   90.00
_cell.angle_gamma   90.00
#
_symmetry.space_group_name_H-M   'P 1'
#
loop_
_entity.id
_entity.type
_entity.pdbx_description
1 polymer ?
#
loop_
_entity_poly.entity_id
_entity_poly.type
_entity_poly.pdbx_seq_one_letter_code
_entity_poly.pdbx_strand_id
1 'polypeptide(L)'
;MSSELLNKMRKEVTSKNPLKQQILLSNSNYDKIFIFEGVDDYPVYDEWLKRNETYQKSGHLIARGKRQIIELYKHALEVNDIDIIESCLFFVDHDYDIYEHNSDIITTLSCYSMENYIVNVNSTKSYLMDEFKMDITESDLRNEIISVFLNDLNTFNKLAKKICEPLFVNYNLLGKTKFYDKISSIISIQYNQVKLKDGVDLIGFQVDESSLDAIKLKEFFSELSYERSIKGKYAFEFIKIWLSSLKIHLTDKRQTRITKDPLMLERRRLACSSPIPFEILKFS
;
A
#
# COMPACT_ATOMS: atom_id res chain seq x y z
N MET A 1 19.95 23.64 -24.59
CA MET A 1 18.92 22.70 -25.08
C MET A 1 19.27 22.29 -26.49
N SER A 2 19.70 21.05 -26.70
CA SER A 2 20.12 20.57 -28.03
C SER A 2 18.91 20.35 -28.94
N SER A 3 19.08 20.61 -30.23
CA SER A 3 18.07 20.40 -31.28
C SER A 3 17.60 18.94 -31.40
N GLU A 4 18.42 17.99 -30.94
CA GLU A 4 18.07 16.58 -30.81
C GLU A 4 16.98 16.31 -29.78
N LEU A 5 17.04 16.92 -28.60
CA LEU A 5 16.03 16.75 -27.56
C LEU A 5 14.67 17.23 -28.05
N LEU A 6 14.63 18.39 -28.72
CA LEU A 6 13.43 18.95 -29.34
C LEU A 6 12.86 18.07 -30.46
N ASN A 7 13.71 17.44 -31.27
CA ASN A 7 13.27 16.52 -32.31
C ASN A 7 12.79 15.17 -31.76
N LYS A 8 13.41 14.66 -30.69
CA LYS A 8 12.97 13.46 -29.95
C LYS A 8 11.61 13.73 -29.29
N MET A 9 11.46 14.89 -28.63
CA MET A 9 10.19 15.36 -28.06
C MET A 9 9.07 15.45 -29.10
N ARG A 10 9.33 16.03 -30.29
CA ARG A 10 8.31 16.12 -31.36
C ARG A 10 7.85 14.75 -31.86
N LYS A 11 8.75 13.76 -31.94
CA LYS A 11 8.41 12.36 -32.26
C LYS A 11 7.69 11.63 -31.12
N GLU A 12 7.83 12.09 -29.88
CA GLU A 12 7.17 11.50 -28.71
C GLU A 12 5.88 12.20 -28.29
N VAL A 13 5.63 13.44 -28.73
CA VAL A 13 4.30 14.07 -28.70
C VAL A 13 3.29 13.22 -29.49
N THR A 14 3.76 12.51 -30.52
CA THR A 14 2.97 11.50 -31.24
C THR A 14 2.86 10.15 -30.50
N SER A 15 3.70 9.89 -29.50
CA SER A 15 3.57 8.73 -28.61
C SER A 15 2.59 9.05 -27.48
N LYS A 16 1.58 8.20 -27.28
CA LYS A 16 0.46 8.44 -26.34
C LYS A 16 0.84 8.30 -24.85
N ASN A 17 2.11 8.43 -24.45
CA ASN A 17 2.55 8.18 -23.08
C ASN A 17 3.05 9.45 -22.36
N PRO A 18 2.19 10.13 -21.57
CA PRO A 18 2.56 11.37 -20.88
C PRO A 18 3.64 11.18 -19.80
N LEU A 19 3.77 9.97 -19.21
CA LEU A 19 4.83 9.69 -18.23
C LEU A 19 6.21 9.71 -18.88
N LYS A 20 6.34 9.15 -20.09
CA LYS A 20 7.61 9.15 -20.84
C LYS A 20 8.11 10.58 -21.08
N GLN A 21 7.22 11.47 -21.50
CA GLN A 21 7.56 12.88 -21.73
C GLN A 21 8.05 13.56 -20.45
N GLN A 22 7.40 13.29 -19.31
CA GLN A 22 7.84 13.83 -18.02
C GLN A 22 9.21 13.31 -17.60
N ILE A 23 9.50 12.03 -17.84
CA ILE A 23 10.82 11.42 -17.58
C ILE A 23 11.89 12.12 -18.41
N LEU A 24 11.70 12.23 -19.73
CA LEU A 24 12.69 12.86 -20.61
C LEU A 24 12.97 14.33 -20.27
N LEU A 25 11.95 15.07 -19.84
CA LEU A 25 12.10 16.44 -19.35
C LEU A 25 12.85 16.51 -18.01
N SER A 26 12.72 15.48 -17.18
CA SER A 26 13.35 15.43 -15.85
C SER A 26 14.78 14.90 -15.89
N ASN A 27 15.10 14.01 -16.86
CA ASN A 27 16.44 13.46 -17.08
C ASN A 27 17.50 14.53 -17.36
N SER A 28 17.12 15.75 -17.77
CA SER A 28 18.08 16.85 -17.94
C SER A 28 18.59 17.43 -16.61
N ASN A 29 17.88 17.16 -15.51
CA ASN A 29 18.14 17.75 -14.20
C ASN A 29 18.49 16.71 -13.14
N TYR A 30 18.19 15.43 -13.38
CA TYR A 30 18.39 14.33 -12.44
C TYR A 30 18.92 13.10 -13.16
N ASP A 31 19.97 12.49 -12.61
CA ASP A 31 20.54 11.24 -13.12
C ASP A 31 19.66 10.02 -12.83
N LYS A 32 18.83 10.12 -11.78
CA LYS A 32 17.91 9.08 -11.33
C LYS A 32 16.53 9.67 -11.05
N ILE A 33 15.49 8.92 -11.38
CA ILE A 33 14.09 9.29 -11.18
C ILE A 33 13.34 8.14 -10.52
N PHE A 34 12.75 8.41 -9.35
CA PHE A 34 11.91 7.48 -8.61
C PHE A 34 10.45 7.71 -9.02
N ILE A 35 9.79 6.65 -9.49
CA ILE A 35 8.44 6.73 -10.05
C ILE A 35 7.51 5.92 -9.18
N PHE A 36 6.57 6.61 -8.54
CA PHE A 36 5.58 6.01 -7.65
C PHE A 36 4.24 5.85 -8.38
N GLU A 37 3.54 4.76 -8.06
CA GLU A 37 2.25 4.46 -8.68
C GLU A 37 1.22 5.58 -8.49
N GLY A 38 0.99 6.01 -7.24
CA GLY A 38 -0.03 6.98 -6.88
C GLY A 38 0.46 8.10 -5.98
N VAL A 39 -0.42 9.09 -5.79
CA VAL A 39 -0.15 10.28 -4.96
C VAL A 39 -0.10 9.92 -3.47
N ASP A 40 -0.88 8.93 -3.07
CA ASP A 40 -0.95 8.46 -1.67
C ASP A 40 0.28 7.63 -1.27
N ASP A 41 0.97 7.05 -2.25
CA ASP A 41 2.15 6.19 -2.08
C ASP A 41 3.40 7.01 -1.80
N TYR A 42 3.60 8.10 -2.55
CA TYR A 42 4.80 8.92 -2.49
C TYR A 42 5.20 9.30 -1.05
N PRO A 43 4.31 9.84 -0.18
CA PRO A 43 4.70 10.21 1.18
C PRO A 43 5.20 9.05 2.05
N VAL A 44 4.79 7.81 1.75
CA VAL A 44 5.22 6.61 2.48
C VAL A 44 6.61 6.19 2.00
N TYR A 45 6.79 6.08 0.68
CA TYR A 45 8.11 5.74 0.12
C TYR A 45 9.15 6.83 0.40
N ASP A 46 8.77 8.11 0.34
CA ASP A 46 9.63 9.23 0.73
C ASP A 46 10.15 9.05 2.16
N GLU A 47 9.27 8.66 3.09
CA GLU A 47 9.66 8.43 4.47
C GLU A 47 10.63 7.25 4.65
N TRP A 48 10.47 6.18 3.86
CA TRP A 48 11.38 5.03 3.88
C TRP A 48 12.72 5.31 3.20
N LEU A 49 12.72 6.07 2.10
CA LEU A 49 13.88 6.32 1.26
C LEU A 49 14.67 7.58 1.64
N LYS A 50 14.13 8.49 2.46
CA LYS A 50 14.74 9.81 2.76
C LYS A 50 16.17 9.77 3.30
N ARG A 51 16.66 8.63 3.81
CA ARG A 51 18.04 8.48 4.31
C ARG A 51 19.02 8.01 3.24
N ASN A 52 18.53 7.58 2.08
CA ASN A 52 19.34 7.12 0.98
C ASN A 52 19.92 8.29 0.19
N GLU A 53 21.24 8.29 0.01
CA GLU A 53 21.96 9.36 -0.67
C GLU A 53 21.57 9.49 -2.15
N THR A 54 21.36 8.36 -2.84
CA THR A 54 20.91 8.37 -4.24
C THR A 54 19.53 8.99 -4.36
N TYR A 55 18.57 8.59 -3.52
CA TYR A 55 17.21 9.15 -3.50
C TYR A 55 17.21 10.65 -3.23
N GLN A 56 18.01 11.14 -2.27
CA GLN A 56 18.10 12.58 -1.95
C GLN A 56 18.59 13.44 -3.13
N LYS A 57 19.36 12.87 -4.05
CA LYS A 57 19.88 13.54 -5.26
C LYS A 57 19.01 13.29 -6.50
N SER A 58 17.95 12.49 -6.35
CA SER A 58 17.08 12.05 -7.45
C SER A 58 15.84 12.94 -7.59
N GLY A 59 15.24 12.92 -8.78
CA GLY A 59 13.89 13.41 -8.99
C GLY A 59 12.85 12.37 -8.61
N HIS A 60 11.59 12.78 -8.43
CA HIS A 60 10.47 11.84 -8.36
C HIS A 60 9.32 12.24 -9.28
N LEU A 61 8.56 11.24 -9.74
CA LEU A 61 7.34 11.40 -10.52
C LEU A 61 6.24 10.47 -9.99
N ILE A 62 4.99 10.82 -10.29
CA ILE A 62 3.81 10.02 -9.94
C ILE A 62 3.13 9.59 -11.24
N ALA A 63 3.07 8.28 -11.48
CA ALA A 63 2.57 7.69 -12.72
C ALA A 63 1.03 7.64 -12.83
N ARG A 64 0.30 7.84 -11.73
CA ARG A 64 -1.18 7.78 -11.68
C ARG A 64 -1.73 6.42 -12.12
N GLY A 65 -1.06 5.35 -11.72
CA GLY A 65 -1.55 3.98 -11.84
C GLY A 65 -0.54 3.00 -12.46
N LYS A 66 -0.58 1.77 -11.96
CA LYS A 66 0.25 0.64 -12.39
C LYS A 66 0.32 0.41 -13.88
N ARG A 67 -0.82 0.48 -14.60
CA ARG A 67 -0.87 0.17 -16.04
C ARG A 67 0.11 1.02 -16.85
N GLN A 68 0.19 2.32 -16.56
CA GLN A 68 1.09 3.23 -17.29
C GLN A 68 2.56 2.91 -17.03
N ILE A 69 2.91 2.51 -15.81
CA ILE A 69 4.25 2.06 -15.45
C ILE A 69 4.62 0.79 -16.24
N ILE A 70 3.77 -0.24 -16.17
CA ILE A 70 4.05 -1.52 -16.81
C ILE A 70 4.10 -1.40 -18.34
N GLU A 71 3.19 -0.65 -18.95
CA GLU A 71 3.20 -0.39 -20.40
C GLU A 71 4.45 0.38 -20.83
N LEU A 72 4.84 1.41 -20.07
CA LEU A 72 6.07 2.17 -20.35
C LEU A 72 7.30 1.29 -20.25
N TYR A 73 7.40 0.48 -19.20
CA TYR A 73 8.53 -0.41 -18.98
C TYR A 73 8.66 -1.46 -20.09
N LYS A 74 7.56 -2.14 -20.44
CA LYS A 74 7.56 -3.14 -21.52
C LYS A 74 8.02 -2.52 -22.84
N HIS A 75 7.47 -1.36 -23.19
CA HIS A 75 7.88 -0.64 -24.39
C HIS A 75 9.37 -0.21 -24.32
N ALA A 76 9.84 0.28 -23.17
CA ALA A 76 11.24 0.67 -22.98
C ALA A 76 12.20 -0.52 -23.22
N LEU A 77 11.86 -1.71 -22.70
CA LEU A 77 12.63 -2.93 -22.97
C LEU A 77 12.60 -3.33 -24.45
N GLU A 78 11.42 -3.31 -25.08
CA GLU A 78 11.25 -3.71 -26.49
C GLU A 78 12.10 -2.87 -27.44
N VAL A 79 12.25 -1.57 -27.17
CA VAL A 79 13.04 -0.64 -28.01
C VAL A 79 14.43 -0.34 -27.46
N ASN A 80 14.83 -1.01 -26.37
CA ASN A 80 16.08 -0.76 -25.64
C ASN A 80 16.28 0.73 -25.31
N ASP A 81 15.28 1.35 -24.69
CA ASP A 81 15.28 2.75 -24.27
C ASP A 81 16.15 2.96 -23.03
N ILE A 82 17.46 3.10 -23.26
CA ILE A 82 18.49 3.26 -22.21
C ILE A 82 18.16 4.43 -21.27
N ASP A 83 17.61 5.53 -21.81
CA ASP A 83 17.24 6.71 -21.03
C ASP A 83 16.22 6.40 -19.92
N ILE A 84 15.39 5.37 -20.09
CA ILE A 84 14.42 4.92 -19.09
C ILE A 84 15.02 3.79 -18.25
N ILE A 85 15.62 2.79 -18.91
CA ILE A 85 16.12 1.58 -18.26
C ILE A 85 17.22 1.93 -17.25
N GLU A 86 18.07 2.92 -17.54
CA GLU A 86 19.16 3.29 -16.64
C GLU A 86 18.78 4.39 -15.65
N SER A 87 17.86 5.31 -15.97
CA SER A 87 17.56 6.44 -15.09
C SER A 87 16.37 6.20 -14.14
N CYS A 88 15.46 5.27 -14.44
CA CYS A 88 14.22 5.13 -13.70
C CYS A 88 14.24 3.97 -12.69
N LEU A 89 13.57 4.18 -11.56
CA LEU A 89 13.17 3.15 -10.61
C LEU A 89 11.67 3.27 -10.33
N PHE A 90 10.92 2.21 -10.57
CA PHE A 90 9.46 2.17 -10.46
C PHE A 90 9.04 1.41 -9.21
N PHE A 91 8.07 1.96 -8.48
CA PHE A 91 7.46 1.35 -7.29
C PHE A 91 5.98 1.11 -7.54
N VAL A 92 5.59 -0.15 -7.48
CA VAL A 92 4.27 -0.62 -7.94
C VAL A 92 3.67 -1.56 -6.90
N ASP A 93 2.38 -1.37 -6.59
CA ASP A 93 1.67 -2.27 -5.69
C ASP A 93 1.45 -3.65 -6.31
N HIS A 94 1.39 -4.69 -5.49
CA HIS A 94 1.17 -6.04 -5.98
C HIS A 94 -0.30 -6.26 -6.36
N ASP A 95 -1.24 -5.59 -5.69
CA ASP A 95 -2.68 -5.73 -5.89
C ASP A 95 -3.12 -7.20 -5.84
N TYR A 96 -4.05 -7.67 -6.68
CA TYR A 96 -4.44 -9.08 -6.76
C TYR A 96 -3.71 -9.85 -7.87
N ASP A 97 -2.64 -9.29 -8.43
CA ASP A 97 -1.88 -9.99 -9.47
C ASP A 97 -1.25 -11.28 -8.91
N ILE A 98 -1.33 -12.37 -9.65
CA ILE A 98 -0.73 -13.66 -9.27
C ILE A 98 0.80 -13.70 -9.42
N TYR A 99 1.39 -12.69 -10.06
CA TYR A 99 2.83 -12.58 -10.30
C TYR A 99 3.34 -11.19 -9.93
N GLU A 100 4.58 -11.16 -9.46
CA GLU A 100 5.31 -9.93 -9.22
C GLU A 100 5.81 -9.36 -10.55
N HIS A 101 5.82 -8.03 -10.68
CA HIS A 101 6.43 -7.34 -11.82
C HIS A 101 7.91 -7.01 -11.57
N ASN A 102 8.52 -7.63 -10.55
CA ASN A 102 9.86 -7.32 -10.07
C ASN A 102 10.91 -7.46 -11.18
N SER A 103 11.77 -6.45 -11.30
CA SER A 103 12.93 -6.43 -12.19
C SER A 103 14.03 -5.54 -11.59
N ASP A 104 15.11 -5.31 -12.34
CA ASP A 104 16.16 -4.37 -11.91
C ASP A 104 15.62 -2.95 -11.69
N ILE A 105 14.54 -2.59 -12.38
CA ILE A 105 13.95 -1.24 -12.31
C ILE A 105 12.56 -1.19 -11.71
N ILE A 106 11.81 -2.31 -11.66
CA ILE A 106 10.50 -2.36 -10.99
C ILE A 106 10.66 -3.03 -9.63
N THR A 107 10.17 -2.37 -8.60
CA THR A 107 10.10 -2.90 -7.24
C THR A 107 8.65 -2.98 -6.79
N THR A 108 8.24 -4.18 -6.39
CA THR A 108 6.95 -4.51 -5.80
C THR A 108 7.19 -5.12 -4.43
N LEU A 109 6.41 -4.68 -3.44
CA LEU A 109 6.50 -5.20 -2.07
C LEU A 109 5.89 -6.60 -1.98
N SER A 110 6.35 -7.41 -1.02
CA SER A 110 5.77 -8.72 -0.66
C SER A 110 4.42 -8.61 0.07
N CYS A 111 3.63 -7.58 -0.20
CA CYS A 111 2.30 -7.36 0.34
C CYS A 111 1.38 -6.78 -0.75
N TYR A 112 0.07 -6.72 -0.50
CA TYR A 112 -0.90 -6.21 -1.47
C TYR A 112 -0.58 -4.77 -1.89
N SER A 113 -0.39 -3.89 -0.90
CA SER A 113 0.09 -2.52 -1.07
C SER A 113 0.84 -2.05 0.18
N MET A 114 1.43 -0.86 0.14
CA MET A 114 2.16 -0.31 1.30
C MET A 114 1.32 -0.16 2.58
N GLU A 115 -0.01 -0.03 2.49
CA GLU A 115 -0.86 0.08 3.68
C GLU A 115 -0.82 -1.20 4.53
N ASN A 116 -0.73 -2.36 3.89
CA ASN A 116 -0.60 -3.64 4.59
C ASN A 116 0.69 -3.74 5.39
N TYR A 117 1.71 -2.99 5.00
CA TYR A 117 3.02 -3.00 5.64
C TYR A 117 3.11 -2.01 6.81
N ILE A 118 2.58 -0.79 6.64
CA ILE A 118 2.65 0.27 7.67
C ILE A 118 1.70 0.03 8.85
N VAL A 119 0.70 -0.84 8.72
CA VAL A 119 -0.19 -1.22 9.82
C VAL A 119 0.44 -2.36 10.61
N ASN A 120 1.30 -2.00 11.57
CA ASN A 120 2.04 -2.95 12.40
C ASN A 120 2.23 -2.43 13.84
N VAL A 121 2.77 -3.30 14.71
CA VAL A 121 2.98 -3.00 16.14
C VAL A 121 3.84 -1.76 16.38
N ASN A 122 4.91 -1.58 15.60
CA ASN A 122 5.86 -0.46 15.81
C ASN A 122 5.19 0.87 15.49
N SER A 123 4.48 0.93 14.35
CA SER A 123 3.70 2.10 13.95
C SER A 123 2.59 2.43 14.94
N THR A 124 1.85 1.42 15.42
CA THR A 124 0.79 1.62 16.44
C THR A 124 1.38 2.10 17.78
N LYS A 125 2.46 1.49 18.26
CA LYS A 125 3.12 1.87 19.53
C LYS A 125 3.64 3.30 19.47
N SER A 126 4.29 3.68 18.37
CA SER A 126 4.74 5.06 18.12
C SER A 126 3.56 6.04 18.11
N TYR A 127 2.46 5.67 17.47
CA TYR A 127 1.27 6.51 17.44
C TYR A 127 0.67 6.76 18.85
N LEU A 128 0.63 5.72 19.69
CA LEU A 128 0.18 5.86 21.09
C LEU A 128 1.07 6.81 21.90
N MET A 129 2.39 6.74 21.70
CA MET A 129 3.33 7.64 22.38
C MET A 129 3.12 9.09 21.95
N ASP A 130 3.03 9.35 20.64
CA ASP A 130 3.05 10.72 20.13
C ASP A 130 1.68 11.40 20.12
N GLU A 131 0.62 10.68 19.78
CA GLU A 131 -0.70 11.28 19.53
C GLU A 131 -1.67 11.04 20.70
N PHE A 132 -1.47 9.97 21.48
CA PHE A 132 -2.19 9.71 22.73
C PHE A 132 -1.41 10.18 23.96
N LYS A 133 -0.17 10.67 23.77
CA LYS A 133 0.71 11.22 24.81
C LYS A 133 1.03 10.23 25.93
N MET A 134 1.02 8.93 25.62
CA MET A 134 1.36 7.87 26.57
C MET A 134 2.87 7.79 26.77
N ASP A 135 3.35 8.44 27.81
CA ASP A 135 4.77 8.48 28.16
C ASP A 135 5.24 7.17 28.85
N ILE A 136 6.45 7.20 29.43
CA ILE A 136 7.03 6.03 30.08
C ILE A 136 6.25 5.57 31.32
N THR A 137 5.54 6.48 32.00
CA THR A 137 4.75 6.18 33.21
C THR A 137 3.51 5.35 32.89
N GLU A 138 3.02 5.39 31.64
CA GLU A 138 1.89 4.60 31.14
C GLU A 138 2.34 3.35 30.36
N SER A 139 3.57 2.88 30.58
CA SER A 139 4.14 1.75 29.82
C SER A 139 3.33 0.45 29.95
N ASP A 140 2.83 0.11 31.13
CA ASP A 140 2.01 -1.08 31.35
C ASP A 140 0.69 -1.02 30.58
N LEU A 141 -0.01 0.11 30.66
CA LEU A 141 -1.25 0.33 29.91
C LEU A 141 -1.00 0.29 28.40
N ARG A 142 0.08 0.90 27.92
CA ARG A 142 0.44 0.85 26.50
C ARG A 142 0.72 -0.59 26.06
N ASN A 143 1.38 -1.41 26.88
CA ASN A 143 1.63 -2.81 26.55
C ASN A 143 0.33 -3.64 26.53
N GLU A 144 -0.62 -3.36 27.43
CA GLU A 144 -1.96 -3.94 27.41
C GLU A 144 -2.70 -3.59 26.12
N ILE A 145 -2.73 -2.31 25.75
CA ILE A 145 -3.37 -1.82 24.51
C ILE A 145 -2.75 -2.47 23.27
N ILE A 146 -1.43 -2.63 23.23
CA ILE A 146 -0.74 -3.31 22.12
C ILE A 146 -1.09 -4.80 22.06
N SER A 147 -1.29 -5.45 23.21
CA SER A 147 -1.73 -6.85 23.27
C SER A 147 -3.15 -6.99 22.70
N VAL A 148 -4.05 -6.06 23.04
CA VAL A 148 -5.40 -6.00 22.46
C VAL A 148 -5.35 -5.71 20.96
N PHE A 149 -4.52 -4.76 20.53
CA PHE A 149 -4.31 -4.45 19.12
C PHE A 149 -3.92 -5.69 18.31
N LEU A 150 -2.96 -6.47 18.79
CA LEU A 150 -2.52 -7.70 18.13
C LEU A 150 -3.64 -8.73 17.99
N ASN A 151 -4.45 -8.89 19.04
CA ASN A 151 -5.59 -9.80 19.03
C ASN A 151 -6.68 -9.33 18.04
N ASP A 152 -7.02 -8.05 18.07
CA ASP A 152 -8.01 -7.43 17.19
C ASP A 152 -7.55 -7.45 15.72
N LEU A 153 -6.27 -7.15 15.45
CA LEU A 153 -5.68 -7.22 14.12
C LEU A 153 -5.69 -8.65 13.57
N ASN A 154 -5.35 -9.64 14.39
CA ASN A 154 -5.43 -11.05 13.98
C ASN A 154 -6.88 -11.46 13.66
N THR A 155 -7.84 -11.02 14.47
CA THR A 155 -9.27 -11.28 14.23
C THR A 155 -9.74 -10.60 12.95
N PHE A 156 -9.38 -9.33 12.75
CA PHE A 156 -9.63 -8.58 11.52
C PHE A 156 -9.04 -9.30 10.31
N ASN A 157 -7.77 -9.70 10.36
CA ASN A 157 -7.07 -10.36 9.26
C ASN A 157 -7.75 -11.66 8.83
N LYS A 158 -8.20 -12.48 9.79
CA LYS A 158 -8.95 -13.71 9.50
C LYS A 158 -10.28 -13.44 8.81
N LEU A 159 -11.02 -12.41 9.24
CA LEU A 159 -12.30 -12.03 8.63
C LEU A 159 -12.09 -11.41 7.25
N ALA A 160 -11.18 -10.44 7.14
CA ALA A 160 -10.86 -9.72 5.92
C ALA A 160 -10.32 -10.66 4.83
N LYS A 161 -9.43 -11.61 5.17
CA LYS A 161 -8.93 -12.60 4.21
C LYS A 161 -10.08 -13.41 3.60
N LYS A 162 -11.01 -13.91 4.41
CA LYS A 162 -12.21 -14.63 3.92
C LYS A 162 -13.08 -13.76 3.01
N ILE A 163 -13.27 -12.49 3.37
CA ILE A 163 -14.04 -11.53 2.56
C ILE A 163 -13.34 -11.20 1.24
N CYS A 164 -12.01 -11.23 1.21
CA CYS A 164 -11.20 -10.91 0.04
C CYS A 164 -11.06 -12.08 -0.95
N GLU A 165 -11.24 -13.33 -0.51
CA GLU A 165 -11.09 -14.52 -1.37
C GLU A 165 -11.98 -14.47 -2.62
N PRO A 166 -13.30 -14.24 -2.56
CA PRO A 166 -14.11 -14.14 -3.76
C PRO A 166 -13.70 -12.95 -4.64
N LEU A 167 -13.25 -11.85 -4.04
CA LEU A 167 -12.80 -10.68 -4.78
C LEU A 167 -11.55 -10.98 -5.60
N PHE A 168 -10.59 -11.70 -5.00
CA PHE A 168 -9.34 -12.13 -5.64
C PHE A 168 -9.62 -13.08 -6.82
N VAL A 169 -10.48 -14.08 -6.62
CA VAL A 169 -10.81 -15.06 -7.66
C VAL A 169 -11.56 -14.39 -8.81
N ASN A 170 -12.57 -13.57 -8.50
CA ASN A 170 -13.31 -12.80 -9.51
C ASN A 170 -12.38 -11.88 -10.31
N TYR A 171 -11.44 -11.19 -9.63
CA TYR A 171 -10.49 -10.30 -10.29
C TYR A 171 -9.61 -11.05 -11.31
N ASN A 172 -9.04 -12.19 -10.90
CA ASN A 172 -8.10 -12.93 -11.74
C ASN A 172 -8.76 -13.68 -12.91
N LEU A 173 -10.02 -14.10 -12.77
CA LEU A 173 -10.76 -14.78 -13.84
C LEU A 173 -11.53 -13.84 -14.77
N LEU A 174 -12.06 -12.72 -14.26
CA LEU A 174 -12.86 -11.77 -15.04
C LEU A 174 -12.07 -10.52 -15.48
N GLY A 175 -10.84 -10.36 -14.98
CA GLY A 175 -10.03 -9.14 -15.16
C GLY A 175 -10.54 -7.93 -14.37
N LYS A 176 -11.58 -8.09 -13.56
CA LYS A 176 -12.18 -7.03 -12.74
C LYS A 176 -12.99 -7.63 -11.59
N THR A 177 -13.12 -6.88 -10.51
CA THR A 177 -14.01 -7.23 -9.39
C THR A 177 -14.59 -5.97 -8.75
N LYS A 178 -15.75 -6.09 -8.10
CA LYS A 178 -16.31 -5.01 -7.30
C LYS A 178 -15.75 -5.10 -5.89
N PHE A 179 -15.17 -4.01 -5.41
CA PHE A 179 -14.70 -3.91 -4.03
C PHE A 179 -15.76 -3.28 -3.14
N TYR A 180 -15.73 -3.60 -1.85
CA TYR A 180 -16.40 -2.79 -0.84
C TYR A 180 -15.74 -1.42 -0.76
N ASP A 181 -16.55 -0.36 -0.71
CA ASP A 181 -16.05 1.01 -0.53
C ASP A 181 -15.34 1.17 0.82
N LYS A 182 -15.91 0.53 1.85
CA LYS A 182 -15.42 0.53 3.24
C LYS A 182 -15.50 -0.88 3.81
N ILE A 183 -14.44 -1.40 4.41
CA ILE A 183 -14.50 -2.70 5.10
C ILE A 183 -15.37 -2.60 6.35
N SER A 184 -15.51 -1.40 6.93
CA SER A 184 -16.37 -1.17 8.08
C SER A 184 -17.86 -1.28 7.79
N SER A 185 -18.29 -1.36 6.52
CA SER A 185 -19.69 -1.72 6.21
C SER A 185 -19.97 -3.19 6.52
N ILE A 186 -18.93 -4.04 6.52
CA ILE A 186 -19.02 -5.49 6.68
C ILE A 186 -18.52 -5.95 8.06
N ILE A 187 -17.39 -5.38 8.51
CA ILE A 187 -16.77 -5.71 9.80
C ILE A 187 -17.05 -4.59 10.80
N SER A 188 -17.55 -4.93 11.99
CA SER A 188 -17.57 -4.03 13.13
C SER A 188 -16.19 -4.00 13.77
N ILE A 189 -15.57 -2.82 13.79
CA ILE A 189 -14.22 -2.62 14.32
C ILE A 189 -14.33 -1.71 15.55
N GLN A 190 -14.13 -2.28 16.72
CA GLN A 190 -14.09 -1.58 18.01
C GLN A 190 -12.92 -2.11 18.83
N TYR A 191 -12.42 -1.29 19.75
CA TYR A 191 -11.36 -1.70 20.67
C TYR A 191 -11.79 -2.92 21.48
N ASN A 192 -11.00 -4.00 21.41
CA ASN A 192 -11.27 -5.30 22.00
C ASN A 192 -12.53 -6.02 21.47
N GLN A 193 -13.06 -5.57 20.32
CA GLN A 193 -14.28 -6.12 19.74
C GLN A 193 -14.28 -5.96 18.22
N VAL A 194 -13.60 -6.87 17.53
CA VAL A 194 -13.67 -7.02 16.07
C VAL A 194 -14.54 -8.21 15.70
N LYS A 195 -15.60 -7.97 14.92
CA LYS A 195 -16.52 -9.04 14.49
C LYS A 195 -17.17 -8.73 13.15
N LEU A 196 -17.64 -9.77 12.46
CA LEU A 196 -18.52 -9.61 11.32
C LEU A 196 -19.85 -8.99 11.80
N LYS A 197 -20.43 -8.09 11.01
CA LYS A 197 -21.76 -7.55 11.28
C LYS A 197 -22.84 -8.57 10.91
N ASP A 198 -23.95 -8.52 11.63
CA ASP A 198 -25.09 -9.39 11.37
C ASP A 198 -25.85 -8.94 10.12
N GLY A 199 -26.29 -9.90 9.29
CA GLY A 199 -27.14 -9.63 8.12
C GLY A 199 -26.48 -8.86 6.98
N VAL A 200 -25.14 -8.84 6.90
CA VAL A 200 -24.43 -8.16 5.81
C VAL A 200 -24.36 -9.02 4.55
N ASP A 201 -24.66 -8.40 3.42
CA ASP A 201 -24.51 -9.03 2.11
C ASP A 201 -23.03 -9.04 1.70
N LEU A 202 -22.47 -10.24 1.65
CA LEU A 202 -21.11 -10.46 1.16
C LEU A 202 -21.12 -10.64 -0.36
N ILE A 203 -20.16 -9.98 -1.03
CA ILE A 203 -19.82 -10.24 -2.42
C ILE A 203 -19.27 -11.67 -2.51
N GLY A 204 -20.05 -12.56 -3.11
CA GLY A 204 -19.65 -13.94 -3.40
C GLY A 204 -18.87 -14.08 -4.71
N PHE A 205 -18.64 -15.33 -5.10
CA PHE A 205 -18.04 -15.68 -6.38
C PHE A 205 -19.01 -15.35 -7.53
N GLN A 206 -18.49 -14.70 -8.57
CA GLN A 206 -19.23 -14.33 -9.80
C GLN A 206 -18.90 -15.27 -10.96
N VAL A 207 -18.17 -16.33 -10.65
CA VAL A 207 -17.59 -17.31 -11.57
C VAL A 207 -17.99 -18.71 -11.10
N ASP A 208 -17.83 -19.69 -11.97
CA ASP A 208 -18.00 -21.09 -11.59
C ASP A 208 -16.87 -21.54 -10.65
N GLU A 209 -17.20 -21.66 -9.36
CA GLU A 209 -16.28 -22.11 -8.32
C GLU A 209 -15.76 -23.54 -8.51
N SER A 210 -16.47 -24.35 -9.29
CA SER A 210 -16.09 -25.74 -9.59
C SER A 210 -15.13 -25.85 -10.77
N SER A 211 -14.87 -24.74 -11.48
CA SER A 211 -13.89 -24.71 -12.54
C SER A 211 -12.47 -24.95 -12.01
N LEU A 212 -11.65 -25.65 -12.80
CA LEU A 212 -10.26 -25.95 -12.44
C LEU A 212 -9.44 -24.69 -12.13
N ASP A 213 -9.67 -23.60 -12.86
CA ASP A 213 -8.96 -22.35 -12.64
C ASP A 213 -9.39 -21.65 -11.34
N ALA A 214 -10.68 -21.68 -11.00
CA ALA A 214 -11.16 -21.15 -9.72
C ALA A 214 -10.60 -21.95 -8.55
N ILE A 215 -10.56 -23.28 -8.65
CA ILE A 215 -9.99 -24.15 -7.60
C ILE A 215 -8.51 -23.81 -7.36
N LYS A 216 -7.70 -23.71 -8.44
CA LYS A 216 -6.28 -23.34 -8.34
C LYS A 216 -6.07 -21.96 -7.71
N LEU A 217 -6.90 -20.98 -8.07
CA LEU A 217 -6.81 -19.63 -7.50
C LEU A 217 -7.20 -19.60 -6.02
N LYS A 218 -8.19 -20.39 -5.60
CA LYS A 218 -8.57 -20.53 -4.18
C LYS A 218 -7.46 -21.18 -3.38
N GLU A 219 -6.84 -22.24 -3.90
CA GLU A 219 -5.67 -22.89 -3.31
C GLU A 219 -4.52 -21.90 -3.16
N PHE A 220 -4.14 -21.21 -4.23
CA PHE A 220 -3.11 -20.16 -4.20
C PHE A 220 -3.42 -19.06 -3.17
N PHE A 221 -4.65 -18.55 -3.16
CA PHE A 221 -5.07 -17.50 -2.22
C PHE A 221 -5.01 -17.97 -0.75
N SER A 222 -5.30 -19.24 -0.50
CA SER A 222 -5.27 -19.82 0.85
C SER A 222 -3.87 -19.78 1.45
N GLU A 223 -2.83 -19.92 0.62
CA GLU A 223 -1.41 -19.90 1.01
C GLU A 223 -0.85 -18.48 1.19
N LEU A 224 -1.49 -17.46 0.62
CA LEU A 224 -1.02 -16.07 0.75
C LEU A 224 -0.99 -15.60 2.21
N SER A 225 -0.01 -14.78 2.57
CA SER A 225 0.00 -14.10 3.85
C SER A 225 -1.19 -13.13 3.99
N TYR A 226 -1.47 -12.63 5.20
CA TYR A 226 -2.54 -11.66 5.40
C TYR A 226 -2.23 -10.33 4.67
N GLU A 227 -0.98 -9.91 4.71
CA GLU A 227 -0.48 -8.69 4.08
C GLU A 227 -0.63 -8.76 2.56
N ARG A 228 -0.50 -9.95 1.96
CA ARG A 228 -0.65 -10.19 0.53
C ARG A 228 -2.10 -10.42 0.09
N SER A 229 -2.96 -10.93 0.97
CA SER A 229 -4.35 -11.32 0.60
C SER A 229 -5.41 -10.25 0.87
N ILE A 230 -5.12 -9.23 1.68
CA ILE A 230 -6.08 -8.21 2.09
C ILE A 230 -5.80 -6.92 1.32
N LYS A 231 -6.83 -6.33 0.70
CA LYS A 231 -6.70 -5.02 0.06
C LYS A 231 -6.24 -3.95 1.06
N GLY A 232 -5.17 -3.22 0.76
CA GLY A 232 -4.51 -2.34 1.73
C GLY A 232 -5.36 -1.20 2.27
N LYS A 233 -6.29 -0.64 1.47
CA LYS A 233 -7.27 0.33 1.97
C LYS A 233 -8.11 -0.22 3.13
N TYR A 234 -8.35 -1.53 3.20
CA TYR A 234 -9.07 -2.16 4.31
C TYR A 234 -8.19 -2.24 5.56
N ALA A 235 -6.90 -2.58 5.42
CA ALA A 235 -5.95 -2.56 6.53
C ALA A 235 -5.80 -1.14 7.10
N PHE A 236 -5.73 -0.13 6.24
CA PHE A 236 -5.63 1.27 6.68
C PHE A 236 -6.93 1.78 7.33
N GLU A 237 -8.08 1.39 6.81
CA GLU A 237 -9.36 1.70 7.45
C GLU A 237 -9.47 1.05 8.84
N PHE A 238 -9.00 -0.19 8.99
CA PHE A 238 -8.97 -0.87 10.28
C PHE A 238 -8.24 -0.07 11.34
N ILE A 239 -6.99 0.35 11.10
CA ILE A 239 -6.21 1.07 12.11
C ILE A 239 -6.86 2.41 12.48
N LYS A 240 -7.46 3.12 11.51
CA LYS A 240 -8.14 4.40 11.76
C LYS A 240 -9.34 4.23 12.69
N ILE A 241 -10.20 3.25 12.39
CA ILE A 241 -11.41 3.01 13.17
C ILE A 241 -11.04 2.43 14.54
N TRP A 242 -10.07 1.51 14.59
CA TRP A 242 -9.60 0.91 15.83
C TRP A 242 -9.02 1.97 16.78
N LEU A 243 -8.14 2.85 16.31
CA LEU A 243 -7.60 3.95 17.10
C LEU A 243 -8.68 4.94 17.53
N SER A 244 -9.65 5.22 16.66
CA SER A 244 -10.80 6.07 17.01
C SER A 244 -11.64 5.44 18.12
N SER A 245 -11.87 4.13 18.08
CA SER A 245 -12.59 3.41 19.13
C SER A 245 -11.80 3.35 20.44
N LEU A 246 -10.48 3.15 20.38
CA LEU A 246 -9.60 3.23 21.54
C LEU A 246 -9.64 4.62 22.19
N LYS A 247 -9.63 5.69 21.38
CA LYS A 247 -9.75 7.07 21.88
C LYS A 247 -11.01 7.26 22.73
N ILE A 248 -12.16 6.76 22.25
CA ILE A 248 -13.43 6.81 22.99
C ILE A 248 -13.30 6.02 24.29
N HIS A 249 -12.81 4.78 24.22
CA HIS A 249 -12.62 3.90 25.38
C HIS A 249 -11.75 4.53 26.48
N LEU A 250 -10.68 5.22 26.10
CA LEU A 250 -9.77 5.87 27.04
C LEU A 250 -10.34 7.18 27.60
N THR A 251 -11.04 7.96 26.78
CA THR A 251 -11.66 9.23 27.22
C THR A 251 -12.76 8.99 28.25
N ASP A 252 -13.55 7.92 28.07
CA ASP A 252 -14.59 7.53 29.03
C ASP A 252 -13.99 7.05 30.37
N LYS A 253 -12.77 6.53 30.36
CA LYS A 253 -12.08 6.00 31.55
C LYS A 253 -11.11 7.00 32.21
N ARG A 254 -10.57 7.98 31.47
CA ARG A 254 -9.52 8.91 31.89
C ARG A 254 -9.58 10.20 31.08
N GLN A 255 -9.21 11.33 31.70
CA GLN A 255 -8.96 12.60 30.99
C GLN A 255 -7.61 12.54 30.22
N THR A 256 -7.47 11.63 29.25
CA THR A 256 -6.27 11.57 28.38
C THR A 256 -6.28 12.73 27.37
N ARG A 257 -5.16 13.44 27.26
CA ARG A 257 -4.98 14.52 26.28
C ARG A 257 -4.64 13.94 24.91
N ILE A 258 -5.67 13.64 24.12
CA ILE A 258 -5.50 13.12 22.75
C ILE A 258 -5.52 14.28 21.76
N THR A 259 -4.41 14.48 21.05
CA THR A 259 -4.16 15.73 20.29
C THR A 259 -4.76 15.73 18.88
N LYS A 260 -4.93 14.56 18.27
CA LYS A 260 -5.48 14.44 16.92
C LYS A 260 -6.66 13.47 16.86
N ASP A 261 -7.48 13.66 15.85
CA ASP A 261 -8.51 12.69 15.48
C ASP A 261 -7.86 11.54 14.68
N PRO A 262 -7.90 10.29 15.16
CA PRO A 262 -7.40 9.14 14.41
C PRO A 262 -8.04 8.96 13.03
N LEU A 263 -9.23 9.52 12.79
CA LEU A 263 -9.85 9.52 11.47
C LEU A 263 -9.12 10.42 10.47
N MET A 264 -8.26 11.33 10.93
CA MET A 264 -7.36 12.16 10.10
C MET A 264 -5.95 11.57 10.00
N LEU A 265 -5.74 10.32 10.42
CA LEU A 265 -4.47 9.63 10.29
C LEU A 265 -4.01 9.59 8.83
N GLU A 266 -2.77 10.01 8.62
CA GLU A 266 -2.05 9.93 7.34
C GLU A 266 -1.12 8.72 7.33
N ARG A 267 -0.96 8.10 6.16
CA ARG A 267 -0.10 6.91 5.97
C ARG A 267 1.36 7.18 6.32
N ARG A 268 1.86 8.37 5.95
CA ARG A 268 3.22 8.84 6.28
C ARG A 268 3.50 8.74 7.78
N ARG A 269 2.52 9.06 8.63
CA ARG A 269 2.70 8.98 10.09
C ARG A 269 3.00 7.55 10.54
N LEU A 270 2.33 6.55 9.96
CA LEU A 270 2.62 5.15 10.27
C LEU A 270 3.97 4.70 9.70
N ALA A 271 4.31 5.17 8.50
CA ALA A 271 5.58 4.87 7.82
C ALA A 271 6.81 5.32 8.62
N CYS A 272 6.73 6.46 9.34
CA CYS A 272 7.83 6.97 10.18
C CYS A 272 8.34 6.01 11.26
N SER A 273 7.54 5.00 11.62
CA SER A 273 7.89 4.03 12.66
C SER A 273 7.61 2.60 12.24
N SER A 274 7.26 2.37 10.97
CA SER A 274 7.30 1.02 10.42
C SER A 274 8.76 0.62 10.18
N PRO A 275 9.08 -0.67 10.19
CA PRO A 275 10.30 -1.14 9.55
C PRO A 275 10.36 -0.65 8.10
N ILE A 276 11.54 -0.64 7.49
CA ILE A 276 11.67 -0.44 6.04
C ILE A 276 11.48 -1.81 5.38
N PRO A 277 10.66 -1.93 4.31
CA PRO A 277 10.51 -3.20 3.59
C PRO A 277 11.84 -3.70 3.02
N PHE A 278 12.04 -5.02 2.99
CA PHE A 278 13.29 -5.63 2.51
C PHE A 278 13.60 -5.25 1.05
N GLU A 279 12.57 -5.15 0.22
CA GLU A 279 12.65 -4.75 -1.19
C GLU A 279 13.12 -3.31 -1.35
N ILE A 280 12.96 -2.49 -0.31
CA ILE A 280 13.40 -1.10 -0.25
C ILE A 280 14.78 -0.98 0.40
N LEU A 281 15.21 -1.95 1.21
CA LEU A 281 16.53 -1.95 1.86
C LEU A 281 17.69 -1.91 0.87
N LYS A 282 17.53 -2.45 -0.34
CA LYS A 282 18.53 -2.33 -1.41
C LYS A 282 18.78 -0.87 -1.84
N PHE A 283 17.87 0.03 -1.47
CA PHE A 283 17.95 1.47 -1.67
C PHE A 283 18.01 2.23 -0.34
N SER A 284 18.31 1.62 0.81
CA SER A 284 18.28 2.29 2.14
C SER A 284 19.66 2.53 2.71
#